data_AF-A0A2H4VIY9-F1
#
_entry.id   AF-A0A2H4VIY9-F1
#
_cell.length_a   1.000
_cell.length_b   1.000
_cell.length_c   1.000
_cell.angle_alpha   90.00
_cell.angle_beta   90.00
_cell.angle_gamma   90.00
#
_symmetry.space_group_name_H-M   'P 1'
#
loop_
_entity.id
_entity.type
_entity.pdbx_description
1 polymer ?
#
loop_
_entity_poly.entity_id
_entity_poly.type
_entity_poly.pdbx_seq_one_letter_code
_entity_poly.pdbx_strand_id
1 'polypeptide(L)'
;MRNLEKFKEYIPRMGESHVKSVALLIDGPNMLRKEFNFDLDVVQEILADYGKIKVGKVFLNQYASDKLIEAIVNQGLSPIIVAGDIDVQMAVEAFEAIHNPNVDVVALMTRNTDFLPLINIAKENGKETLVIGAEPGFSIALKNSADSTIVLKKQHQPHGAV
;
A
#
# COMPACT_ATOMS: atom_id res chain seq x y z
N MET A 1 37.42 23.82 -16.50
CA MET A 1 36.07 23.46 -17.02
C MET A 1 35.88 21.95 -17.24
N ARG A 2 36.42 21.04 -16.38
CA ARG A 2 36.33 19.57 -16.57
C ARG A 2 35.35 18.83 -15.63
N ASN A 3 34.67 19.55 -14.73
CA ASN A 3 33.81 18.94 -13.68
C ASN A 3 32.30 19.08 -13.90
N LEU A 4 31.86 19.83 -14.92
CA LEU A 4 30.42 20.04 -15.17
C LEU A 4 29.78 18.85 -15.90
N GLU A 5 30.52 18.17 -16.79
CA GLU A 5 30.03 17.02 -17.55
C GLU A 5 29.79 15.80 -16.66
N LYS A 6 30.67 15.54 -15.67
CA LYS A 6 30.43 14.50 -14.66
C LYS A 6 29.18 14.79 -13.82
N PHE A 7 28.88 16.05 -13.56
CA PHE A 7 27.71 16.44 -12.79
C PHE A 7 26.40 16.12 -13.53
N LYS A 8 26.38 16.21 -14.87
CA LYS A 8 25.21 15.85 -15.68
C LYS A 8 24.82 14.38 -15.55
N GLU A 9 25.77 13.48 -15.27
CA GLU A 9 25.48 12.06 -14.98
C GLU A 9 24.77 11.87 -13.62
N TYR A 10 24.94 12.82 -12.69
CA TYR A 10 24.25 12.84 -11.39
C TYR A 10 23.00 13.72 -11.36
N ILE A 11 22.67 14.40 -12.47
CA ILE A 11 21.41 15.13 -12.57
C ILE A 11 20.32 14.10 -12.86
N PRO A 12 19.36 13.86 -11.94
CA PRO A 12 18.24 12.98 -12.23
C PRO A 12 17.55 13.49 -13.49
N ARG A 13 17.29 12.59 -14.44
CA ARG A 13 16.62 12.91 -15.70
C ARG A 13 15.23 13.50 -15.41
N MET A 14 15.16 14.81 -15.26
CA MET A 14 13.90 15.55 -15.22
C MET A 14 13.31 15.47 -16.63
N GLY A 15 12.44 14.48 -16.83
CA GLY A 15 11.84 14.21 -18.15
C GLY A 15 11.24 12.81 -18.33
N GLU A 16 11.25 11.94 -17.32
CA GLU A 16 10.38 10.75 -17.37
C GLU A 16 8.90 11.18 -17.32
N SER A 17 8.05 10.49 -18.09
CA SER A 17 6.59 10.58 -17.95
C SER A 17 6.25 10.54 -16.47
N HIS A 18 5.39 11.44 -15.98
CA HIS A 18 5.06 11.55 -14.56
C HIS A 18 4.71 10.18 -13.98
N VAL A 19 5.69 9.57 -13.29
CA VAL A 19 5.49 8.27 -12.64
C VAL A 19 4.46 8.51 -11.56
N LYS A 20 3.31 7.83 -11.68
CA LYS A 20 2.21 8.01 -10.73
C LYS A 20 2.71 7.83 -9.30
N SER A 21 2.21 8.65 -8.40
CA SER A 21 2.51 8.57 -6.98
C SER A 21 1.43 7.79 -6.26
N VAL A 22 1.83 6.75 -5.52
CA VAL A 22 0.93 5.84 -4.84
C VAL A 22 0.91 6.11 -3.34
N ALA A 23 -0.28 6.20 -2.77
CA ALA A 23 -0.51 6.10 -1.33
C ALA A 23 -1.01 4.68 -1.00
N LEU A 24 -0.16 3.89 -0.34
CA LEU A 24 -0.45 2.56 0.14
C LEU A 24 -0.84 2.60 1.62
N LEU A 25 -2.06 2.17 1.93
CA LEU A 25 -2.59 2.04 3.28
C LEU A 25 -2.92 0.57 3.55
N ILE A 26 -2.27 -0.02 4.55
CA ILE A 26 -2.36 -1.45 4.85
C ILE A 26 -3.06 -1.69 6.18
N ASP A 27 -4.14 -2.45 6.14
CA ASP A 27 -4.85 -2.99 7.30
C ASP A 27 -4.06 -4.16 7.90
N GLY A 28 -3.16 -3.86 8.84
CA GLY A 28 -2.25 -4.83 9.45
C GLY A 28 -2.96 -6.02 10.10
N PRO A 29 -3.94 -5.83 11.01
CA PRO A 29 -4.63 -6.94 11.67
C PRO A 29 -5.34 -7.88 10.70
N ASN A 30 -5.89 -7.38 9.59
CA ASN A 30 -6.63 -8.24 8.66
C ASN A 30 -5.75 -8.84 7.57
N MET A 31 -4.59 -8.24 7.28
CA MET A 31 -3.73 -8.66 6.17
C MET A 31 -2.44 -9.35 6.61
N LEU A 32 -1.82 -8.94 7.72
CA LEU A 32 -0.51 -9.47 8.16
C LEU A 32 -0.62 -10.65 9.12
N ARG A 33 -1.71 -11.44 9.00
CA ARG A 33 -1.88 -12.64 9.81
C ARG A 33 -0.96 -13.75 9.31
N LYS A 34 -0.40 -14.52 10.25
CA LYS A 34 0.50 -15.64 9.96
C LYS A 34 -0.11 -16.68 9.01
N GLU A 35 -1.43 -16.86 9.04
CA GLU A 35 -2.14 -17.81 8.17
C GLU A 35 -2.04 -17.48 6.67
N PHE A 36 -1.87 -16.20 6.34
CA PHE A 36 -1.75 -15.71 4.98
C PHE A 36 -0.31 -15.64 4.47
N ASN A 37 0.64 -15.42 5.38
CA ASN A 37 2.08 -15.35 5.09
C ASN A 37 2.39 -14.45 3.88
N PHE A 38 1.81 -13.23 3.86
CA PHE A 38 2.09 -12.26 2.81
C PHE A 38 3.43 -11.58 3.04
N ASP A 39 4.16 -11.43 1.94
CA ASP A 39 5.40 -10.68 1.88
C ASP A 39 5.11 -9.27 1.38
N LEU A 40 5.48 -8.27 2.18
CA LEU A 40 5.31 -6.87 1.82
C LEU A 40 6.19 -6.49 0.63
N ASP A 41 7.30 -7.18 0.40
CA ASP A 41 8.16 -6.93 -0.76
C ASP A 41 7.44 -7.25 -2.06
N VAL A 42 6.76 -8.38 -2.11
CA VAL A 42 5.95 -8.76 -3.27
C VAL A 42 4.83 -7.75 -3.52
N VAL A 43 4.22 -7.19 -2.47
CA VAL A 43 3.20 -6.15 -2.64
C VAL A 43 3.80 -4.89 -3.26
N GLN A 44 4.99 -4.48 -2.80
CA GLN A 44 5.69 -3.31 -3.35
C GLN A 44 6.15 -3.52 -4.80
N GLU A 45 6.61 -4.71 -5.14
CA GLU A 45 6.98 -5.08 -6.51
C GLU A 45 5.77 -5.00 -7.46
N ILE A 46 4.63 -5.57 -7.07
CA ILE A 46 3.40 -5.49 -7.87
C ILE A 46 2.93 -4.03 -8.02
N LEU A 47 3.07 -3.22 -6.96
CA LEU A 47 2.69 -1.81 -7.00
C LEU A 47 3.57 -0.95 -7.90
N ALA A 48 4.78 -1.41 -8.25
CA ALA A 48 5.66 -0.67 -9.16
C ALA A 48 5.04 -0.45 -10.55
N ASP A 49 4.15 -1.36 -10.99
CA ASP A 49 3.39 -1.21 -12.25
C ASP A 49 2.34 -0.10 -12.19
N TYR A 50 1.89 0.27 -10.98
CA TYR A 50 0.90 1.32 -10.74
C TYR A 50 1.53 2.67 -10.44
N GLY A 51 2.78 2.68 -9.95
CA GLY A 51 3.53 3.89 -9.67
C GLY A 51 4.53 3.74 -8.53
N LYS A 52 5.09 4.86 -8.11
CA LYS A 52 6.04 4.90 -7.00
C LYS A 52 5.30 5.17 -5.69
N ILE A 53 5.49 4.31 -4.70
CA ILE A 53 4.98 4.52 -3.35
C ILE A 53 5.64 5.78 -2.76
N LYS A 54 4.81 6.77 -2.43
CA LYS A 54 5.21 8.03 -1.76
C LYS A 54 4.72 8.10 -0.34
N VAL A 55 3.57 7.48 -0.08
CA VAL A 55 3.00 7.31 1.26
C VAL A 55 2.79 5.81 1.43
N GLY A 56 3.45 5.22 2.41
CA GLY A 56 3.30 3.81 2.74
C GLY A 56 3.06 3.68 4.24
N LYS A 57 1.83 3.36 4.64
CA LYS A 57 1.41 3.27 6.04
C LYS A 57 0.82 1.90 6.34
N VAL A 58 1.26 1.31 7.45
CA VAL A 58 0.73 0.03 7.95
C VAL A 58 0.10 0.27 9.31
N PHE A 59 -1.22 0.08 9.40
CA PHE A 59 -1.97 0.29 10.62
C PHE A 59 -1.92 -0.96 11.47
N LEU A 60 -1.53 -0.80 12.73
CA LEU A 60 -1.33 -1.89 13.68
C LEU A 60 -2.06 -1.58 14.98
N ASN A 61 -2.46 -2.63 15.69
CA ASN A 61 -2.96 -2.44 17.06
C ASN A 61 -1.80 -2.15 18.02
N GLN A 62 -2.13 -1.58 19.18
CA GLN A 62 -1.20 -1.26 20.26
C GLN A 62 -0.39 -2.44 20.83
N TYR A 63 -0.73 -3.69 20.47
CA TYR A 63 -0.05 -4.91 20.92
C TYR A 63 0.86 -5.51 19.85
N ALA A 64 1.11 -4.79 18.74
CA ALA A 64 2.03 -5.23 17.71
C ALA A 64 3.44 -5.44 18.29
N SER A 65 4.05 -6.58 17.95
CA SER A 65 5.40 -6.91 18.41
C SER A 65 6.45 -6.02 17.74
N ASP A 66 7.51 -5.68 18.47
CA ASP A 66 8.66 -4.92 17.97
C ASP A 66 9.24 -5.50 16.66
N LYS A 67 9.32 -6.83 16.54
CA LYS A 67 9.80 -7.49 15.31
C LYS A 67 8.95 -7.21 14.07
N LEU A 68 7.63 -7.08 14.24
CA LEU A 68 6.73 -6.75 13.15
C LEU A 68 6.90 -5.29 12.74
N ILE A 69 7.02 -4.41 13.72
CA ILE A 69 7.28 -2.98 13.51
C ILE A 69 8.61 -2.80 12.77
N GLU A 70 9.67 -3.48 13.22
CA GLU A 70 10.99 -3.47 12.57
C GLU A 70 10.92 -3.98 11.13
N ALA A 71 10.22 -5.10 10.88
CA ALA A 71 10.04 -5.62 9.54
C ALA A 71 9.36 -4.59 8.62
N ILE A 72 8.31 -3.91 9.07
CA ILE A 72 7.61 -2.87 8.30
C ILE A 72 8.56 -1.70 7.97
N VAL A 73 9.34 -1.25 8.95
CA VAL A 73 10.30 -0.15 8.76
C VAL A 73 11.42 -0.54 7.79
N ASN A 74 11.92 -1.76 7.86
CA ASN A 74 12.95 -2.26 6.95
C ASN A 74 12.48 -2.27 5.49
N GLN A 75 11.16 -2.39 5.26
CA GLN A 75 10.54 -2.28 3.94
C GLN A 75 10.25 -0.84 3.50
N GLY A 76 10.70 0.15 4.27
CA GLY A 76 10.51 1.57 3.93
C GLY A 76 9.09 2.08 4.17
N LEU A 77 8.26 1.32 4.91
CA LEU A 77 6.90 1.69 5.25
C LEU A 77 6.83 2.23 6.69
N SER A 78 5.82 3.06 6.96
CA SER A 78 5.58 3.65 8.28
C SER A 78 4.58 2.82 9.08
N PRO A 79 4.98 2.22 10.22
CA PRO A 79 4.03 1.59 11.14
C PRO A 79 3.26 2.66 11.92
N ILE A 80 1.93 2.60 11.88
CA ILE A 80 1.04 3.47 12.65
C ILE A 80 0.39 2.63 13.74
N ILE A 81 0.77 2.88 14.99
CA ILE A 81 0.20 2.20 16.15
C ILE A 81 -1.08 2.91 16.57
N VAL A 82 -2.20 2.18 16.52
CA VAL A 82 -3.53 2.71 16.83
C VAL A 82 -3.99 2.15 18.18
N ALA A 83 -4.26 3.06 19.12
CA ALA A 83 -4.88 2.74 20.40
C ALA A 83 -6.40 2.91 20.31
N GLY A 84 -7.05 2.12 19.47
CA GLY A 84 -8.46 2.25 19.15
C GLY A 84 -8.86 1.48 17.89
N ASP A 85 -9.92 1.96 17.23
CA ASP A 85 -10.40 1.37 15.99
C ASP A 85 -9.45 1.70 14.83
N ILE A 86 -8.85 0.66 14.26
CA ILE A 86 -7.92 0.75 13.14
C ILE A 86 -8.65 1.18 11.86
N ASP A 87 -9.90 0.74 11.67
CA ASP A 87 -10.65 1.07 10.48
C ASP A 87 -10.93 2.58 10.43
N VAL A 88 -11.24 3.19 11.57
CA VAL A 88 -11.44 4.65 11.69
C VAL A 88 -10.14 5.41 11.40
N GLN A 89 -9.02 5.02 12.02
CA GLN A 89 -7.75 5.71 11.78
C GLN A 89 -7.30 5.58 10.32
N MET A 90 -7.42 4.38 9.74
CA MET A 90 -7.09 4.14 8.34
C MET A 90 -8.01 4.93 7.41
N ALA A 91 -9.30 5.07 7.74
CA ALA A 91 -10.24 5.85 6.96
C ALA A 91 -9.89 7.34 6.91
N VAL A 92 -9.50 7.92 8.06
CA VAL A 92 -9.02 9.32 8.13
C VAL A 92 -7.77 9.52 7.28
N GLU A 93 -6.82 8.60 7.39
CA GLU A 93 -5.56 8.65 6.65
C GLU A 93 -5.74 8.46 5.14
N ALA A 94 -6.67 7.59 4.74
CA ALA A 94 -7.06 7.43 3.34
C ALA A 94 -7.72 8.71 2.82
N PHE A 95 -8.59 9.35 3.63
CA PHE A 95 -9.22 10.62 3.27
C PHE A 95 -8.19 11.74 3.06
N GLU A 96 -7.17 11.84 3.92
CA GLU A 96 -6.06 12.78 3.73
C GLU A 96 -5.26 12.47 2.45
N ALA A 97 -4.96 11.20 2.19
CA ALA A 97 -4.27 10.78 0.97
C ALA A 97 -5.06 11.12 -0.31
N ILE A 98 -6.39 10.96 -0.28
CA ILE A 98 -7.29 11.33 -1.38
C ILE A 98 -7.22 12.83 -1.68
N HIS A 99 -7.05 13.69 -0.67
CA HIS A 99 -6.97 15.13 -0.88
C HIS A 99 -5.54 15.64 -1.10
N ASN A 100 -4.54 14.77 -1.07
CA ASN A 100 -3.17 15.14 -1.34
C ASN A 100 -2.95 15.32 -2.85
N PRO A 101 -2.52 16.51 -3.33
CA PRO A 101 -2.27 16.75 -4.75
C PRO A 101 -1.07 15.98 -5.31
N ASN A 102 -0.21 15.43 -4.44
CA ASN A 102 0.97 14.64 -4.83
C ASN A 102 0.70 13.12 -4.83
N VAL A 103 -0.56 12.71 -4.70
CA VAL A 103 -0.98 11.31 -4.77
C VAL A 103 -1.86 11.15 -6.00
N ASP A 104 -1.53 10.23 -6.89
CA ASP A 104 -2.32 9.92 -8.08
C ASP A 104 -3.18 8.66 -7.87
N VAL A 105 -2.65 7.69 -7.11
CA VAL A 105 -3.27 6.39 -6.86
C VAL A 105 -3.45 6.18 -5.36
N VAL A 106 -4.65 5.77 -4.94
CA VAL A 106 -4.94 5.33 -3.58
C VAL A 106 -5.08 3.82 -3.57
N ALA A 107 -4.12 3.15 -2.94
CA ALA A 107 -4.07 1.70 -2.79
C ALA A 107 -4.46 1.30 -1.35
N LEU A 108 -5.61 0.62 -1.21
CA LEU A 108 -6.06 0.08 0.07
C LEU A 108 -5.82 -1.42 0.12
N MET A 109 -4.96 -1.86 1.03
CA MET A 109 -4.74 -3.28 1.29
C MET A 109 -5.58 -3.74 2.47
N THR A 110 -6.77 -4.27 2.17
CA THR A 110 -7.75 -4.73 3.16
C THR A 110 -8.73 -5.73 2.52
N ARG A 111 -9.46 -6.45 3.38
CA ARG A 111 -10.62 -7.27 3.00
C ARG A 111 -11.96 -6.66 3.44
N ASN A 112 -11.92 -5.59 4.24
CA ASN A 112 -13.09 -5.02 4.92
C ASN A 112 -13.96 -4.21 3.94
N THR A 113 -15.23 -4.60 3.78
CA THR A 113 -16.22 -3.90 2.93
C THR A 113 -16.47 -2.45 3.30
N ASP A 114 -16.22 -2.08 4.55
CA ASP A 114 -16.61 -0.77 5.10
C ASP A 114 -15.81 0.40 4.49
N PHE A 115 -14.72 0.10 3.78
CA PHE A 115 -13.95 1.09 3.01
C PHE A 115 -14.56 1.42 1.64
N LEU A 116 -15.66 0.78 1.23
CA LEU A 116 -16.32 1.04 -0.05
C LEU A 116 -16.67 2.54 -0.27
N PRO A 117 -17.19 3.29 0.71
CA PRO A 117 -17.43 4.72 0.56
C PRO A 117 -16.16 5.51 0.23
N LEU A 118 -15.00 5.14 0.81
CA LEU A 118 -13.73 5.80 0.54
C LEU A 118 -13.23 5.56 -0.88
N ILE A 119 -13.44 4.36 -1.43
CA ILE A 119 -13.15 4.08 -2.85
C ILE A 119 -13.97 5.02 -3.74
N ASN A 120 -15.26 5.20 -3.46
CA ASN A 120 -16.10 6.12 -4.24
C ASN A 120 -15.62 7.57 -4.12
N ILE A 121 -15.33 8.04 -2.90
CA ILE A 121 -14.81 9.40 -2.65
C ILE A 121 -13.48 9.62 -3.38
N ALA A 122 -12.58 8.64 -3.38
CA ALA A 122 -11.31 8.72 -4.09
C ALA A 122 -11.52 8.94 -5.60
N LYS A 123 -12.44 8.17 -6.21
CA LYS A 123 -12.78 8.29 -7.63
C LYS A 123 -13.44 9.61 -7.97
N GLU A 124 -14.35 10.09 -7.12
CA GLU A 124 -14.98 11.41 -7.26
C GLU A 124 -13.94 12.55 -7.23
N ASN A 125 -12.84 12.36 -6.50
CA ASN A 125 -11.70 13.29 -6.46
C ASN A 125 -10.65 13.05 -7.56
N GLY A 126 -10.95 12.19 -8.54
CA GLY A 126 -10.08 11.91 -9.67
C GLY A 126 -8.84 11.08 -9.35
N LYS A 127 -8.80 10.42 -8.19
CA LYS A 127 -7.75 9.46 -7.86
C LYS A 127 -8.06 8.12 -8.53
N GLU A 128 -7.03 7.46 -9.02
CA GLU A 128 -7.14 6.06 -9.41
C GLU A 128 -7.15 5.19 -8.15
N THR A 129 -8.00 4.17 -8.14
CA THR A 129 -8.22 3.33 -6.96
C THR A 129 -7.75 1.91 -7.19
N LEU A 130 -7.00 1.39 -6.22
CA LEU A 130 -6.51 0.03 -6.21
C LEU A 130 -6.88 -0.63 -4.88
N VAL A 131 -7.49 -1.80 -4.93
CA VAL A 131 -7.74 -2.61 -3.73
C VAL A 131 -6.91 -3.90 -3.78
N ILE A 132 -6.22 -4.18 -2.68
CA ILE A 132 -5.36 -5.34 -2.53
C ILE A 132 -5.91 -6.19 -1.40
N GLY A 133 -6.31 -7.41 -1.72
CA GLY A 133 -6.94 -8.29 -0.75
C GLY A 133 -6.48 -9.73 -0.93
N ALA A 134 -7.13 -10.63 -0.19
CA ALA A 134 -6.80 -12.04 -0.21
C ALA A 134 -8.03 -12.90 0.06
N GLU A 135 -8.02 -14.11 -0.48
CA GLU A 135 -9.06 -15.09 -0.21
C GLU A 135 -8.67 -16.02 0.96
N PRO A 136 -9.66 -16.54 1.71
CA PRO A 136 -11.08 -16.24 1.60
C PRO A 136 -11.45 -14.89 2.24
N GLY A 137 -12.57 -14.34 1.78
CA GLY A 137 -13.20 -13.17 2.39
C GLY A 137 -12.83 -11.84 1.74
N PHE A 138 -12.29 -11.86 0.51
CA PHE A 138 -12.11 -10.61 -0.21
C PHE A 138 -13.44 -10.10 -0.76
N SER A 139 -13.89 -8.97 -0.22
CA SER A 139 -15.11 -8.27 -0.62
C SER A 139 -15.29 -8.17 -2.14
N ILE A 140 -16.40 -8.72 -2.64
CA ILE A 140 -16.81 -8.60 -4.05
C ILE A 140 -17.18 -7.14 -4.37
N ALA A 141 -17.83 -6.45 -3.45
CA ALA A 141 -18.23 -5.06 -3.64
C ALA A 141 -17.00 -4.15 -3.81
N LEU A 142 -15.97 -4.30 -2.97
CA LEU A 142 -14.72 -3.55 -3.12
C LEU A 142 -14.03 -3.84 -4.44
N LYS A 143 -13.95 -5.13 -4.82
CA LYS A 143 -13.34 -5.54 -6.09
C LYS A 143 -14.02 -4.88 -7.29
N ASN A 144 -15.34 -4.81 -7.28
CA ASN A 144 -16.10 -4.24 -8.40
C ASN A 144 -16.09 -2.71 -8.44
N SER A 145 -15.82 -2.04 -7.31
CA SER A 145 -15.87 -0.59 -7.21
C SER A 145 -14.54 0.10 -7.50
N ALA A 146 -13.42 -0.55 -7.19
CA ALA A 146 -12.09 -0.04 -7.49
C ALA A 146 -11.79 -0.10 -8.99
N ASP A 147 -10.87 0.75 -9.47
CA ASP A 147 -10.43 0.73 -10.87
C ASP A 147 -9.53 -0.48 -11.16
N SER A 148 -8.76 -0.91 -10.16
CA SER A 148 -7.93 -2.10 -10.23
C SER A 148 -8.00 -2.92 -8.94
N THR A 149 -7.72 -4.22 -9.07
CA THR A 149 -7.75 -5.15 -7.94
C THR A 149 -6.57 -6.12 -8.00
N ILE A 150 -5.96 -6.41 -6.85
CA ILE A 150 -4.95 -7.45 -6.70
C ILE A 150 -5.43 -8.45 -5.66
N VAL A 151 -5.45 -9.73 -6.04
CA VAL A 151 -5.74 -10.83 -5.12
C VAL A 151 -4.43 -11.53 -4.78
N LEU A 152 -3.96 -11.33 -3.55
CA LEU A 152 -2.78 -12.00 -3.03
C LEU A 152 -3.07 -13.49 -2.85
N LYS A 153 -2.19 -14.31 -3.41
CA LYS A 153 -2.21 -15.76 -3.21
C LYS A 153 -1.22 -16.09 -2.12
N LYS A 154 -1.58 -17.06 -1.27
CA LYS A 154 -0.66 -17.59 -0.27
C LYS A 154 0.58 -18.12 -0.98
N GLN A 155 1.76 -17.64 -0.57
CA GLN A 155 3.00 -18.24 -1.01
C GLN A 155 3.04 -19.68 -0.47
N HIS A 156 3.10 -20.67 -1.37
CA HIS A 156 3.48 -22.02 -0.97
C HIS A 156 4.96 -21.98 -0.65
N GLN A 157 5.32 -22.01 0.63
CA GLN A 157 6.66 -22.45 0.98
C GLN A 157 6.80 -23.89 0.49
N PRO A 158 7.79 -24.22 -0.36
CA PRO A 158 8.12 -25.62 -0.58
C PRO A 158 8.58 -26.18 0.78
N HIS A 159 7.76 -27.06 1.36
CA HIS A 159 8.17 -27.84 2.51
C HIS A 159 9.41 -28.66 2.12
N GLY A 160 10.56 -28.33 2.71
CA GLY A 160 11.73 -29.21 2.83
C GLY A 160 12.43 -29.58 1.52
N ALA A 161 13.35 -28.72 1.09
CA ALA A 161 14.63 -29.24 0.66
C ALA A 161 15.49 -29.39 1.94
N VAL A 162 15.90 -30.64 2.17
CA VAL A 162 16.77 -31.20 3.22
C VAL A 162 16.18 -31.37 4.62
#